data_AF-A0A651H0H1-F1
#
_entry.id   AF-A0A651H0H1-F1
#
_cell.length_a   1.000
_cell.length_b   1.000
_cell.length_c   1.000
_cell.angle_alpha   90.00
_cell.angle_beta   90.00
_cell.angle_gamma   90.00
#
_symmetry.space_group_name_H-M   'P 1'
#
loop_
_entity.id
_entity.type
_entity.pdbx_description
1 polymer ?
#
loop_
_entity_poly.entity_id
_entity_poly.type
_entity_poly.pdbx_seq_one_letter_code
_entity_poly.pdbx_strand_id
1 'polypeptide(L)'
;MVRAPPRDRLIDTADAYGPFVSGDLIREPLRTGGGDPYDGVVIATKGGQIRTGPGQCHALGRPECLRSACEMSRRRLAVETIDLYRCSASTPGAGC
;
A
#
# COMPACT_ATOMS: atom_id res chain seq x y z
N MET A 1 -6.96 -2.35 20.80
CA MET A 1 -7.76 -1.19 20.39
C MET A 1 -6.86 -0.31 19.53
N VAL A 2 -6.98 -0.35 18.20
CA VAL A 2 -6.21 0.53 17.31
C VAL A 2 -6.90 1.89 17.33
N ARG A 3 -6.25 2.90 17.93
CA ARG A 3 -6.76 4.27 17.89
C ARG A 3 -6.55 4.78 16.47
N ALA A 4 -7.63 5.14 15.78
CA ALA A 4 -7.53 5.74 14.47
C ALA A 4 -6.72 7.07 14.59
N PRO A 5 -5.73 7.29 13.74
CA PRO A 5 -4.98 8.53 13.73
C PRO A 5 -5.89 9.73 13.40
N PRO A 6 -5.44 10.96 13.69
CA PRO A 6 -6.03 12.16 13.13
C PRO A 6 -6.19 12.01 11.60
N ARG A 7 -7.38 12.36 11.07
CA ARG A 7 -7.72 12.14 9.64
C ARG A 7 -6.80 12.92 8.68
N ASP A 8 -6.21 14.00 9.16
CA ASP A 8 -5.26 14.87 8.47
C ASP A 8 -3.86 14.24 8.29
N ARG A 9 -3.57 13.10 8.93
CA ARG A 9 -2.27 12.40 8.83
C ARG A 9 -2.37 10.97 8.30
N LEU A 10 -3.46 10.64 7.57
CA LEU A 10 -3.63 9.36 6.90
C LEU A 10 -3.24 9.47 5.43
N ILE A 11 -2.32 8.62 4.98
CA ILE A 11 -2.04 8.41 3.56
C ILE A 11 -2.63 7.06 3.15
N ASP A 12 -3.72 7.10 2.37
CA ASP A 12 -4.33 5.91 1.77
C ASP A 12 -3.89 5.73 0.31
N THR A 13 -3.24 4.62 0.00
CA THR A 13 -2.73 4.32 -1.35
C THR A 13 -3.11 2.91 -1.80
N ALA A 14 -2.53 2.45 -2.91
CA ALA A 14 -2.74 1.12 -3.49
C ALA A 14 -1.55 0.72 -4.35
N ASP A 15 -1.27 -0.59 -4.41
CA ASP A 15 -0.32 -1.13 -5.39
C ASP A 15 -0.75 -0.88 -6.84
N ALA A 16 -2.07 -0.77 -7.07
CA ALA A 16 -2.66 -0.57 -8.38
C ALA A 16 -2.64 0.90 -8.88
N TYR A 17 -2.33 1.87 -8.01
CA TYR A 17 -2.32 3.30 -8.36
C TYR A 17 -1.06 3.64 -9.13
N GLY A 18 -1.16 3.62 -10.47
CA GLY A 18 -0.04 3.77 -11.40
C GLY A 18 1.01 2.72 -11.08
N PRO A 19 0.98 1.50 -11.65
CA PRO A 19 1.73 0.38 -11.11
C PRO A 19 3.15 0.80 -10.76
N PHE A 20 3.42 0.86 -9.46
CA PHE A 20 4.71 1.16 -8.85
C PHE A 20 5.14 2.65 -8.78
N VAL A 21 4.26 3.59 -9.12
CA VAL A 21 4.52 5.04 -9.14
C VAL A 21 4.02 5.75 -7.87
N SER A 22 2.90 5.31 -7.31
CA SER A 22 2.28 5.98 -6.14
C SER A 22 3.20 6.05 -4.92
N GLY A 23 4.01 5.02 -4.69
CA GLY A 23 4.95 4.97 -3.57
C GLY A 23 6.04 6.03 -3.67
N ASP A 24 6.58 6.23 -4.87
CA ASP A 24 7.64 7.22 -5.11
C ASP A 24 7.09 8.65 -4.94
N LEU A 25 5.89 8.91 -5.45
CA LEU A 25 5.21 10.20 -5.31
C LEU A 25 4.83 10.54 -3.86
N ILE A 26 4.62 9.54 -3.01
CA ILE A 26 4.39 9.74 -1.57
C ILE A 26 5.72 9.99 -0.86
N ARG A 27 6.74 9.20 -1.19
CA ARG A 27 8.04 9.25 -0.54
C ARG A 27 8.78 10.55 -0.80
N GLU A 28 8.79 11.06 -2.03
CA GLU A 28 9.61 12.22 -2.39
C GLU A 28 9.27 13.49 -1.59
N PRO A 29 7.99 13.93 -1.50
CA PRO A 29 7.63 15.13 -0.75
C PRO A 29 7.96 15.03 0.75
N LEU A 30 7.72 13.86 1.35
CA LEU A 30 7.88 13.66 2.80
C LEU A 30 9.35 13.73 3.25
N ARG A 31 10.31 13.42 2.38
CA ARG A 31 11.75 13.45 2.71
C ARG A 31 12.35 14.85 2.83
N THR A 32 11.63 15.89 2.43
CA THR A 32 12.17 17.26 2.36
C THR A 32 12.16 18.01 3.71
N GLY A 33 11.45 17.50 4.72
CA GLY A 33 11.15 18.23 5.97
C GLY A 33 12.20 18.20 7.09
N GLY A 34 13.25 17.38 6.98
CA GLY A 34 14.21 17.14 8.07
C GLY A 34 13.61 16.30 9.22
N GLY A 35 14.31 15.25 9.67
CA GLY A 35 13.78 14.27 10.62
C GLY A 35 13.20 13.02 9.93
N ASP A 36 12.42 12.22 10.67
CA ASP A 36 11.73 11.05 10.10
C ASP A 36 10.55 11.53 9.22
N PRO A 37 10.56 11.26 7.90
CA PRO A 37 9.51 11.69 6.98
C PRO A 37 8.11 11.14 7.30
N TYR A 38 8.02 10.10 8.12
CA TYR A 38 6.77 9.43 8.46
C TYR A 38 6.34 9.65 9.91
N ASP A 39 6.99 10.55 10.66
CA ASP A 39 6.63 10.80 12.05
C ASP A 39 5.17 11.27 12.20
N GLY A 40 4.39 10.49 12.96
CA GLY A 40 2.97 10.71 13.17
C GLY A 40 2.09 10.55 11.91
N VAL A 41 2.62 9.99 10.82
CA VAL A 41 1.88 9.64 9.61
C VAL A 41 1.43 8.18 9.70
N VAL A 42 0.18 7.92 9.29
CA VAL A 42 -0.33 6.55 9.15
C VAL A 42 -0.41 6.18 7.68
N ILE A 43 0.23 5.06 7.34
CA ILE A 43 0.30 4.52 6.00
C ILE A 43 -0.67 3.36 5.84
N ALA A 44 -1.73 3.59 5.07
CA ALA A 44 -2.65 2.57 4.62
C ALA A 44 -2.38 2.22 3.15
N THR A 45 -2.25 0.94 2.83
CA THR A 45 -2.19 0.48 1.44
C THR A 45 -3.01 -0.80 1.24
N LYS A 46 -3.15 -1.20 -0.02
CA LYS A 46 -3.88 -2.37 -0.42
C LYS A 46 -3.26 -3.06 -1.63
N GLY A 47 -3.35 -4.38 -1.63
CA GLY A 47 -3.01 -5.25 -2.75
C GLY A 47 -4.09 -6.29 -2.99
N GLY A 48 -3.82 -7.25 -3.86
CA GLY A 48 -4.80 -8.26 -4.30
C GLY A 48 -5.34 -8.02 -5.70
N GLN A 49 -4.79 -7.07 -6.44
CA GLN A 49 -5.08 -6.86 -7.85
C GLN A 49 -3.78 -6.76 -8.66
N ILE A 50 -3.80 -7.32 -9.87
CA ILE A 50 -2.70 -7.18 -10.83
C ILE A 50 -3.22 -6.55 -12.12
N ARG A 51 -2.47 -5.59 -12.65
CA ARG A 51 -2.74 -5.00 -13.97
C ARG A 51 -1.84 -5.66 -15.01
N THR A 52 -2.45 -6.29 -15.99
CA THR A 52 -1.74 -6.99 -17.10
C THR A 52 -1.76 -6.19 -18.40
N GLY A 53 -2.53 -5.10 -18.45
CA GLY A 53 -2.66 -4.23 -19.62
C GLY A 53 -3.62 -3.06 -19.39
N PRO A 54 -3.78 -2.16 -20.38
CA PRO A 54 -4.73 -1.05 -20.29
C PRO A 54 -6.16 -1.58 -20.05
N GLY A 55 -6.79 -1.11 -18.97
CA GLY A 55 -8.13 -1.56 -18.58
C GLY A 55 -8.22 -3.00 -18.04
N GLN A 56 -7.12 -3.74 -17.98
CA GLN A 56 -7.09 -5.12 -17.50
C GLN A 56 -6.63 -5.17 -16.05
N CYS A 57 -7.54 -5.57 -15.15
CA CYS A 57 -7.27 -5.71 -13.73
C CYS A 57 -7.83 -7.06 -13.26
N HIS A 58 -6.97 -7.92 -12.73
CA HIS A 58 -7.33 -9.27 -12.31
C HIS A 58 -7.14 -9.42 -10.80
N ALA A 59 -8.00 -10.22 -10.16
CA ALA A 59 -7.86 -10.53 -8.74
C ALA A 59 -6.67 -11.46 -8.50
N LEU A 60 -5.85 -11.10 -7.51
CA LEU A 60 -4.68 -11.84 -7.06
C LEU A 60 -4.59 -11.79 -5.52
N GLY A 61 -5.72 -12.08 -4.87
CA GLY A 61 -5.90 -12.03 -3.42
C GLY A 61 -5.40 -13.26 -2.67
N ARG A 62 -4.60 -14.13 -3.29
CA ARG A 62 -4.02 -15.30 -2.60
C ARG A 62 -3.06 -14.85 -1.49
N PRO A 63 -3.01 -15.53 -0.32
CA PRO A 63 -2.17 -15.11 0.80
C PRO A 63 -0.69 -14.92 0.45
N GLU A 64 -0.12 -15.79 -0.39
CA GLU A 64 1.28 -15.70 -0.79
C GLU A 64 1.53 -14.43 -1.63
N CYS A 65 0.61 -14.11 -2.53
CA CYS A 65 0.68 -12.92 -3.37
C CYS A 65 0.50 -11.64 -2.55
N LEU A 66 -0.44 -11.64 -1.58
CA LEU A 66 -0.65 -10.51 -0.67
C LEU A 66 0.58 -10.23 0.19
N ARG A 67 1.27 -11.28 0.66
CA ARG A 67 2.53 -11.13 1.40
C ARG A 67 3.62 -10.49 0.53
N SER A 68 3.83 -11.01 -0.69
CA SER A 68 4.81 -10.43 -1.61
C SER A 68 4.46 -8.98 -1.99
N ALA A 69 3.18 -8.69 -2.22
CA ALA A 69 2.70 -7.36 -2.53
C ALA A 69 2.98 -6.39 -1.36
N CYS A 70 2.64 -6.76 -0.12
CA CYS A 70 2.93 -5.99 1.09
C CYS A 70 4.43 -5.67 1.24
N GLU A 71 5.30 -6.65 1.04
CA GLU A 71 6.76 -6.45 1.07
C GLU A 71 7.23 -5.47 -0.02
N MET A 72 6.66 -5.55 -1.22
CA MET A 72 6.97 -4.61 -2.30
C MET A 72 6.46 -3.20 -1.98
N SER A 73 5.26 -3.06 -1.40
CA SER A 73 4.73 -1.75 -0.98
C SER A 73 5.65 -1.11 0.08
N ARG A 74 6.09 -1.86 1.10
CA ARG A 74 7.04 -1.39 2.13
C ARG A 74 8.32 -0.82 1.52
N ARG A 75 8.92 -1.56 0.58
CA ARG A 75 10.17 -1.15 -0.08
C ARG A 75 10.01 0.14 -0.88
N ARG A 76 8.90 0.30 -1.59
CA ARG A 76 8.63 1.48 -2.42
C ARG A 76 8.34 2.72 -1.58
N LEU A 77 7.48 2.55 -0.58
CA LEU A 77 7.17 3.60 0.40
C LEU A 77 8.40 3.89 1.28
N ALA A 78 9.40 3.01 1.30
CA ALA A 78 10.59 3.10 2.16
C ALA A 78 10.23 3.21 3.64
N VAL A 79 9.28 2.38 4.07
CA VAL A 79 8.83 2.26 5.46
C VAL A 79 9.18 0.91 6.04
N GLU A 80 9.58 0.90 7.30
CA GLU A 80 9.51 -0.28 8.14
C GLU A 80 8.06 -0.40 8.60
N THR A 81 7.27 -1.41 8.29
CA THR A 81 5.84 -1.50 8.70
C THR A 81 4.88 -0.64 7.87
N ILE A 82 3.70 -1.23 7.69
CA ILE A 82 2.52 -0.60 7.09
C ILE A 82 1.47 -0.69 8.20
N ASP A 83 0.90 0.44 8.59
CA ASP A 83 -0.06 0.50 9.70
C ASP A 83 -1.35 -0.26 9.37
N LEU A 84 -1.80 -0.19 8.12
CA LEU A 84 -2.98 -0.88 7.64
C LEU A 84 -2.77 -1.44 6.22
N TYR A 85 -2.77 -2.77 6.10
CA TYR A 85 -2.76 -3.46 4.81
C TYR A 85 -4.12 -4.10 4.54
N ARG A 86 -4.74 -3.80 3.40
CA ARG A 86 -6.05 -4.34 3.00
C ARG A 86 -5.95 -5.20 1.74
N CYS A 87 -6.74 -6.27 1.68
CA CYS A 87 -6.99 -6.98 0.43
C CYS A 87 -8.09 -6.25 -0.36
N SER A 88 -7.83 -5.88 -1.61
CA SER A 88 -8.78 -5.17 -2.48
C SER A 88 -9.59 -6.08 -3.40
N ALA A 89 -9.13 -7.32 -3.63
CA ALA A 89 -9.88 -8.31 -4.39
C ALA A 89 -9.49 -9.73 -3.96
N SER A 90 -10.49 -10.54 -3.60
CA SER A 90 -10.32 -11.95 -3.32
C SER A 90 -10.17 -12.75 -4.61
N THR A 91 -9.25 -13.72 -4.63
CA THR A 91 -9.21 -14.72 -5.70
C THR A 91 -10.33 -15.73 -5.47
N PRO A 92 -11.19 -16.05 -6.45
CA PRO A 92 -12.25 -17.05 -6.26
C PRO A 92 -11.69 -18.39 -5.76
N GLY A 93 -12.30 -18.94 -4.71
CA GLY A 93 -11.86 -20.22 -4.10
C GLY A 93 -10.60 -20.13 -3.22
N ALA A 94 -9.95 -18.97 -3.13
CA ALA A 94 -8.88 -18.69 -2.18
C ALA A 94 -9.36 -17.56 -1.27
N GLY A 95 -9.64 -17.87 0.00
CA GLY A 95 -9.94 -16.85 0.99
C GLY A 95 -8.84 -15.78 1.06
N CYS A 96 -9.21 -14.59 1.54
CA CYS A 96 -8.24 -13.54 1.89
C CYS A 96 -7.44 -13.93 3.14
#